data_AF-A0A940L7T6-F1
#
_entry.id   AF-A0A940L7T6-F1
#
_cell.length_a   1.000
_cell.length_b   1.000
_cell.length_c   1.000
_cell.angle_alpha   90.00
_cell.angle_beta   90.00
_cell.angle_gamma   90.00
#
_symmetry.space_group_name_H-M   'P 1'
#
loop_
_entity.id
_entity.type
_entity.pdbx_description
1 polymer ?
#
loop_
_entity_poly.entity_id
_entity_poly.type
_entity_poly.pdbx_seq_one_letter_code
_entity_poly.pdbx_strand_id
1 'polypeptide(L)'
;MTFATALRLSLAAMGIQAELFVYEPRRLGNWRDAIFLEELDYVLRVKGKKKFYYLEAFNNFDAFATPYSYLEGAEGFAIGYQEKNQYFRASIPPSTINDNVEREEYVLNFSDAMDVIRAERTSYYLGATKIGRIEQANLDRSYLNFDFEKYYNEPKKNKKNDNVIEISNKYEDPDKDERVKDRKELFEKDLKSEFDIDKYEDFELVKDGRFGDTAWLQYREKFTVKKLISKAGRNYIVEIGKMIGDQIKLDSAEMKTRQTDIWLPFARTIENTITVNIPDGYTVDGLQDLNTSIDNESGSFVSTAKVDGDKLFITTRKLYKKSFDKKELWPNYIAFLEPAYKFSQTKIVLRKK
;
A
#
# COMPACT_ATOMS: atom_id res chain seq x y z
N MET A 1 -7.88 -14.62 -22.88
CA MET A 1 -9.13 -15.37 -23.17
C MET A 1 -9.14 -16.75 -22.52
N THR A 2 -8.03 -17.51 -22.57
CA THR A 2 -7.95 -18.88 -22.01
C THR A 2 -8.26 -18.96 -20.51
N PHE A 3 -7.70 -18.05 -19.69
CA PHE A 3 -7.96 -18.02 -18.24
C PHE A 3 -9.44 -17.78 -17.92
N ALA A 4 -10.02 -16.69 -18.43
CA ALA A 4 -11.42 -16.33 -18.15
C ALA A 4 -12.39 -17.44 -18.58
N THR A 5 -12.15 -18.06 -19.74
CA THR A 5 -12.96 -19.20 -20.20
C THR A 5 -12.82 -20.40 -19.27
N ALA A 6 -11.59 -20.78 -18.89
CA ALA A 6 -11.35 -21.91 -18.00
C ALA A 6 -11.97 -21.69 -16.61
N LEU A 7 -11.71 -20.53 -15.99
CA LEU A 7 -12.25 -20.19 -14.67
C LEU A 7 -13.78 -20.13 -14.69
N ARG A 8 -14.38 -19.53 -15.73
CA ARG A 8 -15.84 -19.51 -15.90
C ARG A 8 -16.43 -20.92 -15.95
N LEU A 9 -15.83 -21.83 -16.72
CA LEU A 9 -16.31 -23.22 -16.81
C LEU A 9 -16.21 -23.94 -15.46
N SER A 10 -15.11 -23.75 -14.73
CA SER A 10 -14.94 -24.29 -13.38
C SER A 10 -15.98 -23.75 -12.40
N LEU A 11 -16.21 -22.43 -12.39
CA LEU A 11 -17.24 -21.79 -11.56
C LEU A 11 -18.64 -22.29 -11.91
N ALA A 12 -18.96 -22.43 -13.20
CA ALA A 12 -20.23 -22.96 -13.67
C ALA A 12 -20.45 -24.41 -13.18
N ALA A 13 -19.42 -25.25 -13.21
CA ALA A 13 -19.48 -26.62 -12.66
C ALA A 13 -19.74 -26.63 -11.13
N MET A 14 -19.40 -25.56 -10.43
CA MET A 14 -19.69 -25.34 -9.01
C MET A 14 -21.02 -24.61 -8.77
N GLY A 15 -21.80 -24.31 -9.81
CA GLY A 15 -23.05 -23.55 -9.71
C GLY A 15 -22.86 -22.06 -9.40
N ILE A 16 -21.65 -21.52 -9.60
CA ILE A 16 -21.31 -20.11 -9.36
C ILE A 16 -21.45 -19.35 -10.68
N GLN A 17 -22.32 -18.34 -10.70
CA GLN A 17 -22.54 -17.50 -11.88
C GLN A 17 -21.39 -16.52 -12.10
N ALA A 18 -20.89 -16.47 -13.33
CA ALA A 18 -19.85 -15.54 -13.75
C ALA A 18 -20.15 -14.97 -15.15
N GLU A 19 -19.73 -13.74 -15.35
CA GLU A 19 -19.96 -12.92 -16.54
C GLU A 19 -18.61 -12.36 -17.03
N LEU A 20 -18.51 -12.06 -18.32
CA LEU A 20 -17.35 -11.33 -18.84
C LEU A 20 -17.66 -9.84 -18.77
N PHE A 21 -16.90 -9.08 -17.99
CA PHE A 21 -17.01 -7.63 -17.94
C PHE A 21 -15.98 -7.01 -18.88
N VAL A 22 -16.45 -6.37 -19.94
CA VAL A 22 -15.63 -5.64 -20.91
C VAL A 22 -15.71 -4.15 -20.59
N TYR A 23 -14.56 -3.51 -20.44
CA TYR A 23 -14.45 -2.12 -19.99
C TYR A 23 -13.31 -1.40 -20.70
N GLU A 24 -13.34 -0.08 -20.64
CA GLU A 24 -12.18 0.76 -20.95
C GLU A 24 -11.53 1.20 -19.64
N PRO A 25 -10.21 0.99 -19.44
CA PRO A 25 -9.51 1.49 -18.27
C PRO A 25 -9.74 3.00 -18.12
N ARG A 26 -10.13 3.45 -16.92
CA ARG A 26 -10.52 4.84 -16.68
C ARG A 26 -9.43 5.89 -17.01
N ARG A 27 -8.17 5.47 -17.07
CA ARG A 27 -7.03 6.29 -17.49
C ARG A 27 -7.06 6.66 -18.99
N LEU A 28 -7.77 5.88 -19.82
CA LEU A 28 -7.92 6.11 -21.26
C LEU A 28 -9.16 6.96 -21.56
N GLY A 29 -10.21 6.81 -20.75
CA GLY A 29 -11.44 7.57 -20.88
C GLY A 29 -12.61 6.84 -20.24
N ASN A 30 -13.81 7.20 -20.65
CA ASN A 30 -15.02 6.45 -20.39
C ASN A 30 -15.28 5.53 -21.57
N TRP A 31 -15.90 4.36 -21.39
CA TRP A 31 -16.15 3.36 -22.46
C TRP A 31 -16.76 3.85 -23.78
N ARG A 32 -17.32 5.07 -23.82
CA ARG A 32 -17.83 5.73 -25.03
C ARG A 32 -16.76 6.45 -25.85
N ASP A 33 -15.60 6.65 -25.25
CA ASP A 33 -14.45 7.35 -25.81
C ASP A 33 -13.53 6.36 -26.53
N ALA A 34 -13.63 5.06 -26.24
CA ALA A 34 -12.94 4.00 -26.98
C ALA A 34 -13.13 4.15 -28.50
N ILE A 35 -12.02 4.37 -29.20
CA ILE A 35 -11.90 4.47 -30.65
C ILE A 35 -11.42 3.13 -31.22
N PHE A 36 -10.52 2.44 -30.50
CA PHE A 36 -9.86 1.22 -30.93
C PHE A 36 -10.25 0.03 -30.05
N LEU A 37 -10.28 -1.16 -30.63
CA LEU A 37 -10.63 -2.39 -29.89
C LEU A 37 -9.59 -2.69 -28.80
N GLU A 38 -8.34 -2.30 -29.03
CA GLU A 38 -7.19 -2.47 -28.14
C GLU A 38 -7.29 -1.62 -26.86
N GLU A 39 -8.20 -0.64 -26.81
CA GLU A 39 -8.47 0.16 -25.61
C GLU A 39 -9.44 -0.57 -24.66
N LEU A 40 -10.13 -1.60 -25.15
CA LEU A 40 -11.01 -2.44 -24.35
C LEU A 40 -10.23 -3.58 -23.71
N ASP A 41 -10.51 -3.78 -22.42
CA ASP A 41 -9.98 -4.87 -21.62
C ASP A 41 -11.14 -5.64 -20.97
N TYR A 42 -10.84 -6.79 -20.35
CA TYR A 42 -11.85 -7.65 -19.78
C TYR A 42 -11.43 -8.39 -18.52
N VAL A 43 -12.38 -8.52 -17.60
CA VAL A 43 -12.23 -9.22 -16.32
C VAL A 43 -13.43 -10.14 -16.08
N LEU A 44 -13.24 -11.21 -15.31
CA LEU A 44 -14.35 -12.07 -14.92
C LEU A 44 -15.12 -11.43 -13.76
N ARG A 45 -16.41 -11.17 -13.97
CA ARG A 45 -17.33 -10.65 -12.96
C ARG A 45 -18.13 -11.81 -12.36
N VAL A 46 -17.81 -12.17 -11.13
CA VAL A 46 -18.38 -13.31 -10.41
C VAL A 46 -19.44 -12.85 -9.42
N LYS A 47 -20.63 -13.45 -9.47
CA LYS A 47 -21.75 -13.10 -8.59
C LYS A 47 -21.56 -13.74 -7.22
N GLY A 48 -21.27 -12.93 -6.21
CA GLY A 48 -21.32 -13.31 -4.81
C GLY A 48 -22.71 -13.17 -4.20
N LYS A 49 -22.84 -13.50 -2.91
CA LYS A 49 -24.11 -13.34 -2.16
C LYS A 49 -24.51 -11.87 -1.95
N LYS A 50 -23.52 -10.99 -1.73
CA LYS A 50 -23.73 -9.57 -1.36
C LYS A 50 -23.24 -8.57 -2.41
N LYS A 51 -22.24 -8.96 -3.20
CA LYS A 51 -21.59 -8.10 -4.20
C LYS A 51 -21.03 -8.95 -5.35
N PHE A 52 -20.63 -8.28 -6.42
CA PHE A 52 -19.84 -8.88 -7.49
C PHE A 52 -18.36 -8.80 -7.15
N TYR A 53 -17.62 -9.83 -7.56
CA TYR A 53 -16.16 -9.91 -7.48
C TYR A 53 -15.59 -9.83 -8.90
N TYR A 54 -14.45 -9.17 -9.05
CA TYR A 54 -13.78 -8.99 -10.34
C TYR A 54 -12.45 -9.73 -10.27
N LEU A 55 -12.29 -10.75 -11.09
CA LEU A 55 -11.16 -11.69 -11.06
C LEU A 55 -10.42 -11.68 -12.40
N GLU A 56 -9.16 -11.28 -12.35
CA GLU A 56 -8.22 -11.36 -13.47
C GLU A 56 -7.32 -12.59 -13.31
N ALA A 57 -6.39 -12.79 -14.24
CA ALA A 57 -5.41 -13.85 -14.13
C ALA A 57 -4.57 -13.65 -12.87
N PHE A 58 -4.62 -14.62 -11.96
CA PHE A 58 -3.96 -14.52 -10.66
C PHE A 58 -2.44 -14.54 -10.79
N ASN A 59 -1.77 -13.68 -10.01
CA ASN A 59 -0.37 -13.81 -9.67
C ASN A 59 -0.20 -14.34 -8.23
N ASN A 60 1.05 -14.56 -7.79
CA ASN A 60 1.38 -15.15 -6.49
C ASN A 60 0.99 -14.30 -5.27
N PHE A 61 0.62 -13.04 -5.48
CA PHE A 61 0.37 -12.02 -4.46
C PHE A 61 -1.04 -11.41 -4.52
N ASP A 62 -1.88 -11.93 -5.39
CA ASP A 62 -3.26 -11.47 -5.49
C ASP A 62 -4.06 -11.89 -4.26
N ALA A 63 -4.72 -10.90 -3.65
CA ALA A 63 -5.69 -11.13 -2.61
C ALA A 63 -7.08 -11.31 -3.22
N PHE A 64 -7.83 -12.29 -2.72
CA PHE A 64 -9.21 -12.49 -3.15
C PHE A 64 -10.01 -11.20 -2.95
N ALA A 65 -10.84 -10.85 -3.94
CA ALA A 65 -11.72 -9.69 -3.91
C ALA A 65 -11.03 -8.31 -3.88
N THR A 66 -9.75 -8.22 -4.24
CA THR A 66 -9.04 -6.95 -4.40
C THR A 66 -8.83 -6.68 -5.91
N PRO A 67 -9.69 -5.89 -6.56
CA PRO A 67 -9.48 -5.53 -7.96
C PRO A 67 -8.21 -4.69 -8.11
N TYR A 68 -7.55 -4.80 -9.26
CA TYR A 68 -6.39 -3.98 -9.57
C TYR A 68 -6.78 -2.51 -9.73
N SER A 69 -5.87 -1.59 -9.42
CA SER A 69 -6.16 -0.15 -9.37
C SER A 69 -6.66 0.45 -10.69
N TYR A 70 -6.32 -0.15 -11.84
CA TYR A 70 -6.80 0.33 -13.13
C TYR A 70 -8.27 0.00 -13.41
N LEU A 71 -8.85 -0.94 -12.65
CA LEU A 71 -10.27 -1.30 -12.70
C LEU A 71 -11.16 -0.34 -11.91
N GLU A 72 -10.57 0.46 -11.02
CA GLU A 72 -11.26 1.30 -10.06
C GLU A 72 -12.23 2.29 -10.74
N GLY A 73 -13.53 2.10 -10.50
CA GLY A 73 -14.55 2.95 -11.08
C GLY A 73 -14.72 2.80 -12.59
N ALA A 74 -14.22 1.72 -13.20
CA ALA A 74 -14.40 1.45 -14.62
C ALA A 74 -15.87 1.15 -14.93
N GLU A 75 -16.35 1.66 -16.06
CA GLU A 75 -17.68 1.40 -16.61
C GLU A 75 -17.57 0.56 -17.87
N GLY A 76 -18.58 -0.27 -18.12
CA GLY A 76 -18.57 -1.14 -19.28
C GLY A 76 -19.81 -2.01 -19.39
N PHE A 77 -19.65 -3.14 -20.06
CA PHE A 77 -20.72 -4.10 -20.28
C PHE A 77 -20.37 -5.46 -19.70
N ALA A 78 -21.28 -6.02 -18.91
CA ALA A 78 -21.22 -7.40 -18.47
C ALA A 78 -21.99 -8.27 -19.47
N ILE A 79 -21.34 -9.32 -19.96
CA ILE A 79 -21.88 -10.29 -20.91
C ILE A 79 -22.26 -11.54 -20.12
N GLY A 80 -23.57 -11.82 -20.11
CA GLY A 80 -24.14 -13.03 -19.54
C GLY A 80 -23.93 -14.22 -20.48
N TYR A 81 -23.82 -15.41 -19.89
CA TYR A 81 -23.67 -16.67 -20.64
C TYR A 81 -24.88 -17.59 -20.51
N GLN A 82 -25.92 -17.13 -19.79
CA GLN A 82 -27.16 -17.86 -19.58
C GLN A 82 -28.03 -17.84 -20.84
N GLU A 83 -28.02 -16.71 -21.57
CA GLU A 83 -28.81 -16.49 -22.78
C GLU A 83 -27.93 -15.89 -23.89
N LYS A 84 -28.26 -16.20 -25.15
CA LYS A 84 -27.54 -15.67 -26.31
C LYS A 84 -27.75 -14.15 -26.41
N ASN A 85 -26.69 -13.41 -26.69
CA ASN A 85 -26.69 -11.94 -26.85
C ASN A 85 -27.14 -11.15 -25.62
N GLN A 86 -27.07 -11.73 -24.41
CA GLN A 86 -27.40 -11.03 -23.18
C GLN A 86 -26.21 -10.20 -22.69
N TYR A 87 -26.36 -8.89 -22.63
CA TYR A 87 -25.40 -7.98 -22.02
C TYR A 87 -26.11 -6.82 -21.31
N PHE A 88 -25.47 -6.26 -20.30
CA PHE A 88 -26.01 -5.14 -19.54
C PHE A 88 -24.90 -4.21 -19.07
N ARG A 89 -25.26 -2.95 -18.80
CA ARG A 89 -24.31 -1.99 -18.24
C ARG A 89 -23.92 -2.41 -16.83
N ALA A 90 -22.63 -2.38 -16.57
CA ALA A 90 -22.09 -2.62 -15.24
C ALA A 90 -20.93 -1.65 -14.98
N SER A 91 -20.58 -1.53 -13.70
CA SER A 91 -19.42 -0.79 -13.27
C SER A 91 -18.70 -1.56 -12.18
N ILE A 92 -17.44 -1.22 -11.98
CA ILE A 92 -16.64 -1.67 -10.85
C ILE A 92 -16.76 -0.59 -9.77
N PRO A 93 -17.31 -0.91 -8.59
CA PRO A 93 -17.37 0.06 -7.49
C PRO A 93 -15.94 0.53 -7.15
N PRO A 94 -15.74 1.84 -6.94
CA PRO A 94 -14.46 2.30 -6.42
C PRO A 94 -14.26 1.78 -5.00
N SER A 95 -13.01 1.44 -4.70
CA SER A 95 -12.50 1.21 -3.35
C SER A 95 -12.68 2.45 -2.48
N THR A 96 -12.74 2.19 -1.19
CA THR A 96 -12.83 3.20 -0.14
C THR A 96 -11.48 3.39 0.54
N ILE A 97 -11.36 4.44 1.34
CA ILE A 97 -10.17 4.72 2.16
C ILE A 97 -9.79 3.57 3.12
N ASN A 98 -10.70 2.65 3.42
CA ASN A 98 -10.45 1.52 4.32
C ASN A 98 -10.02 0.26 3.58
N ASP A 99 -10.22 0.20 2.26
CA ASP A 99 -9.79 -0.93 1.44
C ASP A 99 -8.30 -0.83 1.10
N ASN A 100 -7.75 0.40 1.07
CA ASN A 100 -6.34 0.68 0.76
C ASN A 100 -5.72 1.51 1.88
N VAL A 101 -4.91 0.86 2.72
CA VAL A 101 -4.32 1.49 3.90
C VAL A 101 -2.83 1.23 3.93
N GLU A 102 -2.07 2.30 4.03
CA GLU A 102 -0.65 2.31 4.37
C GLU A 102 -0.51 2.90 5.78
N ARG A 103 0.18 2.18 6.65
CA ARG A 103 0.47 2.64 8.01
C ARG A 103 1.92 2.35 8.35
N GLU A 104 2.57 3.34 8.94
CA GLU A 104 3.91 3.18 9.50
C GLU A 104 3.94 3.58 10.97
N GLU A 105 4.58 2.76 11.78
CA GLU A 105 4.76 2.99 13.21
C GLU A 105 6.26 3.03 13.52
N TYR A 106 6.73 4.19 13.98
CA TYR A 106 8.12 4.47 14.29
C TYR A 106 8.34 4.56 15.79
N VAL A 107 9.42 3.93 16.27
CA VAL A 107 10.01 4.20 17.59
C VAL A 107 11.41 4.74 17.37
N LEU A 108 11.63 5.98 17.78
CA LEU A 108 12.87 6.72 17.57
C LEU A 108 13.66 6.86 18.88
N ASN A 109 14.93 6.51 18.79
CA ASN A 109 15.91 6.64 19.87
C ASN A 109 17.12 7.42 19.36
N PHE A 110 17.80 8.13 20.25
CA PHE A 110 19.01 8.88 19.91
C PHE A 110 20.26 8.09 20.32
N SER A 111 21.36 8.27 19.59
CA SER A 111 22.67 7.80 20.06
C SER A 111 23.13 8.61 21.28
N ASP A 112 24.03 8.05 22.08
CA ASP A 112 24.62 8.75 23.23
C ASP A 112 25.37 10.03 22.81
N ALA A 113 25.96 10.00 21.60
CA ALA A 113 26.63 11.15 20.98
C ALA A 113 25.64 12.19 20.38
N MET A 114 24.35 11.85 20.30
CA MET A 114 23.29 12.70 19.74
C MET A 114 23.55 13.14 18.29
N ASP A 115 24.14 12.25 17.49
CA ASP A 115 24.54 12.47 16.09
C ASP A 115 23.74 11.63 15.09
N VAL A 116 23.11 10.55 15.55
CA VAL A 116 22.25 9.67 14.73
C VAL A 116 20.97 9.31 15.48
N ILE A 117 19.93 8.96 14.71
CA ILE A 117 18.66 8.45 15.23
C ILE A 117 18.55 6.97 14.85
N ARG A 118 18.31 6.11 15.84
CA ARG A 118 17.96 4.70 15.66
C ARG A 118 16.46 4.58 15.55
N ALA A 119 15.98 4.01 14.45
CA ALA A 119 14.57 3.83 14.17
C ALA A 119 14.22 2.34 14.14
N GLU A 120 13.16 1.98 14.87
CA GLU A 120 12.43 0.74 14.64
C GLU A 120 11.12 1.11 13.94
N ARG A 121 10.91 0.59 12.72
CA ARG A 121 9.71 0.81 11.91
C ARG A 121 8.91 -0.47 11.78
N THR A 122 7.61 -0.39 12.02
CA THR A 122 6.66 -1.44 11.61
C THR A 122 5.76 -0.87 10.52
N SER A 123 5.76 -1.48 9.34
CA SER A 123 4.95 -1.04 8.20
C SER A 123 3.82 -2.03 7.92
N TYR A 124 2.66 -1.49 7.58
CA TYR A 124 1.43 -2.24 7.30
C TYR A 124 0.83 -1.75 5.98
N TYR A 125 0.50 -2.68 5.09
CA TYR A 125 -0.12 -2.38 3.80
C TYR A 125 -1.34 -3.27 3.54
N LEU A 126 -2.43 -2.65 3.10
CA LEU A 126 -3.68 -3.30 2.73
C LEU A 126 -4.13 -2.88 1.32
N GLY A 127 -4.77 -3.80 0.61
CA GLY A 127 -5.30 -3.56 -0.72
C GLY A 127 -4.21 -3.18 -1.73
N ALA A 128 -4.49 -2.18 -2.54
CA ALA A 128 -3.59 -1.70 -3.60
C ALA A 128 -2.33 -0.99 -3.07
N THR A 129 -2.26 -0.61 -1.79
CA THR A 129 -1.01 -0.05 -1.20
C THR A 129 0.11 -1.09 -1.09
N LYS A 130 -0.19 -2.38 -1.24
CA LYS A 130 0.80 -3.46 -1.29
C LYS A 130 1.59 -3.52 -2.59
N ILE A 131 1.08 -2.88 -3.66
CA ILE A 131 1.69 -2.93 -4.99
C ILE A 131 3.12 -2.40 -4.89
N GLY A 132 4.08 -3.15 -5.43
CA GLY A 132 5.50 -2.83 -5.33
C GLY A 132 6.17 -3.19 -4.00
N ARG A 133 5.42 -3.49 -2.93
CA ARG A 133 5.97 -3.90 -1.61
C ARG A 133 5.86 -5.39 -1.34
N ILE A 134 4.76 -6.01 -1.73
CA ILE A 134 4.48 -7.42 -1.39
C ILE A 134 5.49 -8.39 -1.99
N GLU A 135 5.90 -8.18 -3.24
CA GLU A 135 6.91 -9.02 -3.89
C GLU A 135 8.28 -8.87 -3.22
N GLN A 136 8.67 -7.63 -2.93
CA GLN A 136 9.92 -7.31 -2.24
C GLN A 136 9.99 -7.98 -0.85
N ALA A 137 8.93 -7.85 -0.06
CA ALA A 137 8.85 -8.41 1.29
C ALA A 137 8.90 -9.94 1.27
N ASN A 138 8.31 -10.56 0.25
CA ASN A 138 8.23 -12.01 0.07
C ASN A 138 9.31 -12.59 -0.85
N LEU A 139 10.41 -11.85 -1.07
CA LEU A 139 11.43 -12.24 -2.04
C LEU A 139 12.06 -13.61 -1.73
N ASP A 140 12.15 -14.00 -0.46
CA ASP A 140 12.69 -15.30 -0.01
C ASP A 140 11.77 -16.51 -0.29
N ARG A 141 10.57 -16.27 -0.83
CA ARG A 141 9.59 -17.29 -1.22
C ARG A 141 9.20 -18.26 -0.11
N SER A 142 9.41 -17.92 1.16
CA SER A 142 9.05 -18.77 2.30
C SER A 142 7.56 -19.13 2.31
N TYR A 143 6.77 -18.27 1.68
CA TYR A 143 5.34 -18.40 1.46
C TYR A 143 4.94 -19.66 0.66
N LEU A 144 5.83 -20.20 -0.19
CA LEU A 144 5.56 -21.43 -0.93
C LEU A 144 5.44 -22.64 -0.01
N ASN A 145 6.24 -22.70 1.06
CA ASN A 145 6.13 -23.78 2.05
C ASN A 145 4.76 -23.79 2.72
N PHE A 146 4.20 -22.61 3.02
CA PHE A 146 2.83 -22.50 3.51
C PHE A 146 1.81 -22.98 2.46
N ASP A 147 2.01 -22.65 1.19
CA ASP A 147 1.10 -23.08 0.12
C ASP A 147 1.12 -24.59 -0.08
N PHE A 148 2.31 -25.20 -0.08
CA PHE A 148 2.46 -26.66 -0.12
C PHE A 148 1.82 -27.30 1.12
N GLU A 149 1.99 -26.76 2.32
CA GLU A 149 1.34 -27.32 3.50
C GLU A 149 -0.20 -27.21 3.43
N LYS A 150 -0.72 -26.07 2.97
CA LYS A 150 -2.15 -25.77 3.00
C LYS A 150 -2.95 -26.37 1.85
N TYR A 151 -2.41 -26.36 0.63
CA TYR A 151 -3.14 -26.69 -0.59
C TYR A 151 -2.66 -27.97 -1.26
N TYR A 152 -1.59 -28.61 -0.77
CA TYR A 152 -1.18 -29.91 -1.28
C TYR A 152 -2.27 -30.95 -1.00
N ASN A 153 -2.90 -31.41 -2.07
CA ASN A 153 -3.73 -32.59 -2.07
C ASN A 153 -2.89 -33.75 -2.60
N GLU A 154 -2.71 -34.80 -1.80
CA GLU A 154 -2.08 -36.02 -2.29
C GLU A 154 -2.81 -36.49 -3.56
N PRO A 155 -2.10 -36.72 -4.68
CA PRO A 155 -2.73 -37.26 -5.86
C PRO A 155 -3.36 -38.61 -5.49
N LYS A 156 -4.66 -38.76 -5.76
CA LYS A 156 -5.36 -40.03 -5.53
C LYS A 156 -4.60 -41.13 -6.27
N LYS A 157 -4.05 -42.11 -5.53
CA LYS A 157 -3.30 -43.24 -6.10
C LYS A 157 -4.17 -43.96 -7.14
N ASN A 158 -3.88 -43.76 -8.42
CA ASN A 158 -4.43 -44.60 -9.47
C ASN A 158 -3.73 -45.96 -9.36
N LYS A 159 -4.52 -47.03 -9.13
CA LYS A 159 -4.05 -48.41 -9.18
C LYS A 159 -3.70 -48.78 -10.62
N LYS A 160 -2.56 -48.35 -11.15
CA LYS A 160 -1.83 -48.96 -12.28
C LYS A 160 -0.52 -48.21 -12.50
N ASN A 161 0.58 -48.93 -12.29
CA ASN A 161 1.96 -48.70 -12.73
C ASN A 161 2.25 -47.32 -13.34
N ASP A 162 2.69 -46.39 -12.52
CA ASP A 162 3.72 -45.42 -12.89
C ASP A 162 4.55 -45.12 -11.64
N ASN A 163 5.86 -44.92 -11.81
CA ASN A 163 6.80 -44.56 -10.75
C ASN A 163 6.23 -43.39 -9.94
N VAL A 164 5.76 -43.66 -8.73
CA VAL A 164 5.25 -42.62 -7.83
C VAL A 164 6.46 -41.80 -7.40
N ILE A 165 6.67 -40.67 -8.08
CA ILE A 165 7.59 -39.64 -7.60
C ILE A 165 7.03 -39.20 -6.24
N GLU A 166 7.78 -39.43 -5.16
CA GLU A 166 7.47 -38.83 -3.87
C GLU A 166 7.59 -37.32 -4.02
N ILE A 167 6.47 -36.65 -4.23
CA ILE A 167 6.42 -35.19 -4.27
C ILE A 167 6.57 -34.73 -2.82
N SER A 168 7.71 -34.10 -2.51
CA SER A 168 7.95 -33.47 -1.22
C SER A 168 6.94 -32.33 -1.00
N ASN A 169 6.34 -32.28 0.19
CA ASN A 169 5.46 -31.17 0.61
C ASN A 169 6.26 -29.95 1.11
N LYS A 170 7.58 -29.95 0.89
CA LYS A 170 8.47 -28.86 1.27
C LYS A 170 9.15 -28.30 0.02
N TYR A 171 9.09 -26.98 -0.10
CA TYR A 171 9.85 -26.20 -1.06
C TYR A 171 11.17 -25.76 -0.44
N GLU A 172 12.25 -26.35 -0.92
CA GLU A 172 13.61 -25.89 -0.66
C GLU A 172 14.01 -24.93 -1.78
N ASP A 173 14.11 -23.63 -1.46
CA ASP A 173 14.66 -22.64 -2.38
C ASP A 173 16.19 -22.71 -2.31
N PRO A 174 16.88 -23.18 -3.38
CA PRO A 174 18.34 -23.25 -3.38
C PRO A 174 19.01 -21.89 -3.22
N ASP A 175 18.31 -20.80 -3.57
CA ASP A 175 18.82 -19.43 -3.53
C ASP A 175 18.29 -18.65 -2.32
N LYS A 176 17.69 -19.33 -1.32
CA LYS A 176 17.00 -18.65 -0.21
C LYS A 176 17.86 -17.59 0.47
N ASP A 177 19.09 -17.94 0.82
CA ASP A 177 19.99 -17.05 1.55
C ASP A 177 20.41 -15.84 0.70
N GLU A 178 20.59 -16.03 -0.61
CA GLU A 178 20.82 -14.96 -1.57
C GLU A 178 19.59 -14.04 -1.67
N ARG A 179 18.38 -14.59 -1.78
CA ARG A 179 17.14 -13.78 -1.80
C ARG A 179 16.89 -13.02 -0.50
N VAL A 180 17.25 -13.59 0.65
CA VAL A 180 17.18 -12.89 1.95
C VAL A 180 18.14 -11.70 1.96
N LYS A 181 19.35 -11.87 1.42
CA LYS A 181 20.33 -10.80 1.27
C LYS A 181 19.85 -9.73 0.28
N ASP A 182 19.40 -10.12 -0.91
CA ASP A 182 18.87 -9.21 -1.93
C ASP A 182 17.68 -8.41 -1.41
N ARG A 183 16.81 -9.04 -0.61
CA ARG A 183 15.71 -8.35 0.07
C ARG A 183 16.24 -7.24 0.96
N LYS A 184 17.22 -7.55 1.83
CA LYS A 184 17.81 -6.52 2.72
C LYS A 184 18.44 -5.37 1.91
N GLU A 185 19.17 -5.67 0.84
CA GLU A 185 19.77 -4.65 -0.03
C GLU A 185 18.72 -3.79 -0.74
N LEU A 186 17.61 -4.39 -1.17
CA LEU A 186 16.50 -3.69 -1.82
C LEU A 186 15.81 -2.72 -0.86
N PHE A 187 15.46 -3.17 0.35
CA PHE A 187 14.84 -2.31 1.37
C PHE A 187 15.79 -1.21 1.85
N GLU A 188 17.09 -1.51 1.99
CA GLU A 188 18.10 -0.50 2.30
C GLU A 188 18.19 0.57 1.19
N LYS A 189 18.15 0.16 -0.08
CA LYS A 189 18.16 1.07 -1.23
C LYS A 189 16.92 1.97 -1.24
N ASP A 190 15.75 1.42 -0.98
CA ASP A 190 14.50 2.18 -0.91
C ASP A 190 14.56 3.20 0.23
N LEU A 191 15.02 2.81 1.41
CA LEU A 191 15.23 3.72 2.54
C LEU A 191 16.24 4.83 2.24
N LYS A 192 17.32 4.53 1.50
CA LYS A 192 18.32 5.54 1.07
C LYS A 192 17.76 6.58 0.12
N SER A 193 16.63 6.31 -0.53
CA SER A 193 15.95 7.32 -1.36
C SER A 193 15.25 8.40 -0.52
N GLU A 194 14.88 8.07 0.72
CA GLU A 194 14.14 8.94 1.63
C GLU A 194 15.04 9.54 2.73
N PHE A 195 16.01 8.77 3.20
CA PHE A 195 16.84 9.08 4.37
C PHE A 195 18.34 8.92 4.09
N ASP A 196 19.17 9.67 4.83
CA ASP A 196 20.61 9.42 4.88
C ASP A 196 20.88 8.25 5.84
N ILE A 197 20.78 7.02 5.32
CA ILE A 197 20.96 5.80 6.11
C ILE A 197 22.43 5.59 6.47
N ASP A 198 22.72 5.56 7.78
CA ASP A 198 24.01 5.12 8.30
C ASP A 198 24.17 3.60 8.19
N LYS A 199 23.13 2.89 8.64
CA LYS A 199 23.14 1.43 8.71
C LYS A 199 21.73 0.88 8.64
N TYR A 200 21.51 -0.11 7.79
CA TYR A 200 20.32 -0.96 7.80
C TYR A 200 20.65 -2.24 8.58
N GLU A 201 19.93 -2.50 9.67
CA GLU A 201 20.31 -3.53 10.64
C GLU A 201 19.52 -4.81 10.44
N ASP A 202 18.19 -4.69 10.33
CA ASP A 202 17.34 -5.87 10.31
C ASP A 202 16.04 -5.68 9.53
N PHE A 203 15.52 -6.82 9.06
CA PHE A 203 14.23 -6.96 8.39
C PHE A 203 13.55 -8.24 8.88
N GLU A 204 12.29 -8.13 9.26
CA GLU A 204 11.45 -9.26 9.67
C GLU A 204 10.08 -9.18 8.99
N LEU A 205 9.76 -10.20 8.18
CA LEU A 205 8.42 -10.36 7.63
C LEU A 205 7.48 -10.93 8.71
N VAL A 206 6.41 -10.19 9.05
CA VAL A 206 5.43 -10.58 10.07
C VAL A 206 4.18 -11.21 9.43
N LYS A 207 3.68 -10.61 8.34
CA LYS A 207 2.56 -11.13 7.53
C LYS A 207 2.87 -10.98 6.06
N ASP A 208 2.66 -12.03 5.27
CA ASP A 208 2.98 -12.07 3.84
C ASP A 208 2.00 -11.29 2.94
N GLY A 209 0.83 -10.92 3.47
CA GLY A 209 -0.19 -10.15 2.74
C GLY A 209 -0.99 -10.92 1.70
N ARG A 210 -1.03 -12.27 1.75
CA ARG A 210 -1.67 -13.08 0.69
C ARG A 210 -3.05 -13.65 1.05
N PHE A 211 -3.38 -13.85 2.34
CA PHE A 211 -4.58 -14.60 2.73
C PHE A 211 -5.64 -13.80 3.51
N GLY A 212 -6.91 -14.15 3.25
CA GLY A 212 -8.06 -13.74 4.04
C GLY A 212 -8.67 -12.39 3.66
N ASP A 213 -9.77 -12.04 4.32
CA ASP A 213 -10.55 -10.82 4.07
C ASP A 213 -9.77 -9.53 4.43
N THR A 214 -8.69 -9.64 5.18
CA THR A 214 -7.76 -8.54 5.48
C THR A 214 -6.33 -9.01 5.24
N ALA A 215 -5.98 -9.21 3.96
CA ALA A 215 -4.67 -9.67 3.50
C ALA A 215 -3.58 -8.59 3.70
N TRP A 216 -3.32 -8.24 4.97
CA TRP A 216 -2.32 -7.27 5.40
C TRP A 216 -0.91 -7.80 5.16
N LEU A 217 -0.12 -7.03 4.42
CA LEU A 217 1.33 -7.17 4.44
C LEU A 217 1.85 -6.43 5.66
N GLN A 218 2.70 -7.08 6.45
CA GLN A 218 3.29 -6.48 7.65
C GLN A 218 4.75 -6.90 7.77
N TYR A 219 5.64 -5.95 7.99
CA TYR A 219 7.05 -6.23 8.27
C TYR A 219 7.64 -5.20 9.23
N ARG A 220 8.77 -5.56 9.85
CA ARG A 220 9.53 -4.72 10.77
C ARG A 220 10.93 -4.49 10.24
N GLU A 221 11.43 -3.28 10.43
CA GLU A 221 12.77 -2.86 10.02
C GLU A 221 13.47 -2.15 11.17
N LYS A 222 14.79 -2.34 11.26
CA LYS A 222 15.66 -1.58 12.16
C LYS A 222 16.76 -0.91 11.36
N PHE A 223 16.91 0.40 11.52
CA PHE A 223 17.91 1.16 10.81
C PHE A 223 18.33 2.42 11.57
N THR A 224 19.49 2.96 11.21
CA THR A 224 20.06 4.18 11.78
C THR A 224 20.14 5.26 10.71
N VAL A 225 19.68 6.47 11.06
CA VAL A 225 19.57 7.61 10.17
C VAL A 225 20.52 8.73 10.63
N LYS A 226 21.34 9.22 9.70
CA LYS A 226 22.17 10.43 9.83
C LYS A 226 21.42 11.67 9.40
N LYS A 227 21.93 12.84 9.80
CA LYS A 227 21.44 14.18 9.38
C LYS A 227 19.97 14.50 9.71
N LEU A 228 19.25 13.60 10.37
CA LEU A 228 17.91 13.85 10.89
C LEU A 228 17.94 14.62 12.22
N ILE A 229 19.07 14.56 12.94
CA ILE A 229 19.39 15.35 14.12
C ILE A 229 20.61 16.24 13.85
N SER A 230 20.58 17.47 14.35
CA SER A 230 21.69 18.42 14.25
C SER A 230 21.86 19.22 15.55
N LYS A 231 23.11 19.55 15.89
CA LYS A 231 23.43 20.34 17.09
C LYS A 231 23.18 21.83 16.86
N ALA A 232 22.47 22.48 17.78
CA ALA A 232 22.20 23.91 17.80
C ALA A 232 22.58 24.50 19.16
N GLY A 233 23.86 24.89 19.29
CA GLY A 233 24.42 25.33 20.57
C GLY A 233 24.39 24.23 21.63
N ARG A 234 23.58 24.42 22.68
CA ARG A 234 23.34 23.41 23.75
C ARG A 234 22.15 22.48 23.46
N ASN A 235 21.37 22.78 22.43
CA ASN A 235 20.16 22.07 22.05
C ASN A 235 20.40 21.24 20.79
N TYR A 236 19.40 20.45 20.41
CA TYR A 236 19.39 19.71 19.15
C TYR A 236 18.12 20.01 18.37
N ILE A 237 18.23 20.06 17.05
CA ILE A 237 17.11 20.20 16.13
C ILE A 237 16.90 18.84 15.46
N VAL A 238 15.67 18.35 15.49
CA VAL A 238 15.28 17.10 14.84
C VAL A 238 14.29 17.40 13.73
N GLU A 239 14.58 16.95 12.50
CA GLU A 239 13.72 17.13 11.32
C GLU A 239 12.57 16.12 11.30
N ILE A 240 11.75 16.16 12.36
CA ILE A 240 10.72 15.15 12.63
C ILE A 240 9.67 15.03 11.54
N GLY A 241 9.43 16.10 10.77
CA GLY A 241 8.51 16.10 9.63
C GLY A 241 8.88 15.08 8.56
N LYS A 242 10.16 14.72 8.41
CA LYS A 242 10.59 13.73 7.42
C LYS A 242 10.08 12.32 7.70
N MET A 243 9.61 12.05 8.92
CA MET A 243 9.13 10.72 9.32
C MET A 243 7.73 10.36 8.78
N ILE A 244 7.09 11.24 8.00
CA ILE A 244 5.80 10.95 7.34
C ILE A 244 5.96 10.67 5.84
N GLY A 245 7.20 10.43 5.40
CA GLY A 245 7.55 10.22 4.00
C GLY A 245 7.40 11.49 3.14
N ASP A 246 7.71 11.33 1.85
CA ASP A 246 7.65 12.42 0.88
C ASP A 246 6.23 12.97 0.70
N GLN A 247 6.15 14.30 0.62
CA GLN A 247 4.90 15.01 0.40
C GLN A 247 4.97 15.84 -0.88
N ILE A 248 3.84 15.90 -1.59
CA ILE A 248 3.72 16.66 -2.83
C ILE A 248 3.92 18.14 -2.53
N LYS A 249 5.00 18.71 -3.07
CA LYS A 249 5.22 20.15 -3.13
C LYS A 249 4.56 20.69 -4.39
N LEU A 250 3.47 21.44 -4.23
CA LEU A 250 2.85 22.14 -5.34
C LEU A 250 3.66 23.40 -5.68
N ASP A 251 3.79 23.70 -6.97
CA ASP A 251 4.32 24.97 -7.43
C ASP A 251 3.22 26.05 -7.56
N SER A 252 3.65 27.30 -7.79
CA SER A 252 2.74 28.44 -7.92
C SER A 252 1.75 28.34 -9.09
N ALA A 253 2.06 27.58 -10.14
CA ALA A 253 1.17 27.38 -11.28
C ALA A 253 0.11 26.32 -10.95
N GLU A 254 0.54 25.21 -10.35
CA GLU A 254 -0.32 24.12 -9.88
C GLU A 254 -1.32 24.59 -8.82
N MET A 255 -0.94 25.52 -7.95
CA MET A 255 -1.86 26.10 -6.96
C MET A 255 -2.93 27.01 -7.56
N LYS A 256 -2.68 27.62 -8.73
CA LYS A 256 -3.58 28.63 -9.31
C LYS A 256 -4.69 28.03 -10.15
N THR A 257 -4.34 27.11 -11.04
CA THR A 257 -5.29 26.59 -12.03
C THR A 257 -4.98 25.15 -12.39
N ARG A 258 -6.02 24.37 -12.64
CA ARG A 258 -5.92 22.99 -13.14
C ARG A 258 -6.75 22.87 -14.42
N GLN A 259 -6.16 22.31 -15.48
CA GLN A 259 -6.82 22.20 -16.79
C GLN A 259 -7.58 20.87 -16.96
N THR A 260 -7.16 19.83 -16.25
CA THR A 260 -7.71 18.48 -16.35
C THR A 260 -8.34 18.04 -15.03
N ASP A 261 -9.28 17.10 -15.13
CA ASP A 261 -9.87 16.44 -13.96
C ASP A 261 -8.79 15.73 -13.12
N ILE A 262 -9.15 15.37 -11.90
CA ILE A 262 -8.26 14.74 -10.94
C ILE A 262 -8.51 13.24 -11.01
N TRP A 263 -7.46 12.49 -11.31
CA TRP A 263 -7.48 11.04 -11.31
C TRP A 263 -6.38 10.52 -10.40
N LEU A 264 -6.74 9.60 -9.52
CA LEU A 264 -5.87 8.87 -8.63
C LEU A 264 -6.13 7.37 -8.83
N PRO A 265 -5.11 6.51 -8.65
CA PRO A 265 -5.30 5.07 -8.84
C PRO A 265 -6.39 4.45 -7.96
N PHE A 266 -6.55 4.94 -6.73
CA PHE A 266 -7.54 4.46 -5.76
C PHE A 266 -7.67 5.43 -4.58
N ALA A 267 -8.80 5.37 -3.87
CA ALA A 267 -8.94 6.03 -2.57
C ALA A 267 -8.07 5.33 -1.52
N ARG A 268 -7.38 6.07 -0.66
CA ARG A 268 -6.43 5.49 0.31
C ARG A 268 -6.31 6.28 1.60
N THR A 269 -5.89 5.55 2.64
CA THR A 269 -5.45 6.09 3.93
C THR A 269 -3.94 5.92 4.06
N ILE A 270 -3.25 7.00 4.46
CA ILE A 270 -1.83 6.97 4.85
C ILE A 270 -1.74 7.44 6.30
N GLU A 271 -1.19 6.60 7.17
CA GLU A 271 -1.08 6.84 8.61
C GLU A 271 0.36 6.73 9.09
N ASN A 272 0.77 7.63 9.97
CA ASN A 272 2.05 7.53 10.65
C ASN A 272 1.83 7.69 12.15
N THR A 273 2.47 6.83 12.94
CA THR A 273 2.60 7.00 14.39
C THR A 273 4.08 7.06 14.72
N ILE A 274 4.53 8.17 15.28
CA ILE A 274 5.95 8.39 15.60
C ILE A 274 6.05 8.57 17.11
N THR A 275 6.74 7.65 17.76
CA THR A 275 7.10 7.73 19.17
C THR A 275 8.56 8.11 19.28
N VAL A 276 8.83 9.28 19.84
CA VAL A 276 10.19 9.76 20.10
C VAL A 276 10.49 9.59 21.58
N ASN A 277 11.47 8.76 21.91
CA ASN A 277 11.97 8.65 23.28
C ASN A 277 12.90 9.84 23.55
N ILE A 278 12.47 10.74 24.44
CA ILE A 278 13.17 11.98 24.77
C ILE A 278 14.38 11.63 25.64
N PRO A 279 15.62 11.97 25.24
CA PRO A 279 16.80 11.66 26.04
C PRO A 279 16.79 12.34 27.40
N ASP A 280 17.42 11.70 28.39
CA ASP A 280 17.56 12.25 29.73
C ASP A 280 18.23 13.63 29.72
N GLY A 281 17.71 14.54 30.53
CA GLY A 281 18.19 15.92 30.60
C GLY A 281 17.68 16.83 29.48
N TYR A 282 16.76 16.37 28.63
CA TYR A 282 16.12 17.19 27.59
C TYR A 282 14.60 17.37 27.79
N THR A 283 14.08 18.44 27.21
CA THR A 283 12.65 18.70 26.98
C THR A 283 12.42 18.97 25.50
N VAL A 284 11.18 18.85 25.02
CA VAL A 284 10.85 19.12 23.61
C VAL A 284 10.10 20.44 23.48
N ASP A 285 10.57 21.30 22.58
CA ASP A 285 9.88 22.52 22.13
C ASP A 285 9.54 22.41 20.63
N GLY A 286 8.64 23.28 20.14
CA GLY A 286 8.28 23.36 18.72
C GLY A 286 7.08 22.51 18.28
N LEU A 287 6.16 22.19 19.20
CA LEU A 287 5.01 21.33 18.91
C LEU A 287 3.86 22.04 18.20
N GLN A 288 3.87 23.38 18.15
CA GLN A 288 2.76 24.17 17.62
C GLN A 288 2.45 23.87 16.14
N ASP A 289 3.48 23.60 15.33
CA ASP A 289 3.34 23.31 13.90
C ASP A 289 3.02 21.83 13.61
N LEU A 290 2.94 20.97 14.63
CA LEU A 290 2.64 19.54 14.49
C LEU A 290 1.14 19.22 14.62
N ASN A 291 0.32 20.19 15.00
CA ASN A 291 -1.13 20.00 15.15
C ASN A 291 -1.85 20.66 13.97
N THR A 292 -2.52 19.87 13.15
CA THR A 292 -3.26 20.31 11.96
C THR A 292 -4.54 19.50 11.84
N SER A 293 -5.63 20.11 11.40
CA SER A 293 -6.88 19.40 11.14
C SER A 293 -7.58 19.99 9.93
N ILE A 294 -7.34 19.43 8.75
CA ILE A 294 -8.05 19.75 7.52
C ILE A 294 -8.84 18.52 7.09
N ASP A 295 -10.15 18.71 6.88
CA ASP A 295 -11.02 17.66 6.38
C ASP A 295 -12.09 18.26 5.44
N ASN A 296 -12.15 17.74 4.20
CA ASN A 296 -13.12 18.14 3.20
C ASN A 296 -13.63 16.92 2.41
N GLU A 297 -14.45 17.13 1.39
CA GLU A 297 -15.07 16.02 0.64
C GLU A 297 -14.09 15.20 -0.22
N SER A 298 -12.96 15.77 -0.63
CA SER A 298 -11.98 15.13 -1.50
C SER A 298 -10.86 14.45 -0.72
N GLY A 299 -10.50 14.99 0.45
CA GLY A 299 -9.43 14.45 1.27
C GLY A 299 -9.29 15.12 2.63
N SER A 300 -8.29 14.68 3.37
CA SER A 300 -7.97 15.23 4.69
C SER A 300 -6.49 15.10 5.01
N PHE A 301 -6.01 15.98 5.89
CA PHE A 301 -4.73 15.82 6.58
C PHE A 301 -4.92 16.26 8.03
N VAL A 302 -4.82 15.29 8.94
CA VAL A 302 -4.96 15.50 10.38
C VAL A 302 -3.67 15.06 11.05
N SER A 303 -3.12 15.89 11.91
CA SER A 303 -1.94 15.57 12.70
C SER A 303 -2.12 16.02 14.15
N THR A 304 -1.59 15.23 15.08
CA THR A 304 -1.57 15.58 16.50
C THR A 304 -0.20 15.29 17.09
N ALA A 305 0.20 16.08 18.08
CA ALA A 305 1.42 15.85 18.85
C ALA A 305 1.20 16.11 20.33
N LYS A 306 1.67 15.20 21.18
CA LYS A 306 1.60 15.33 22.64
C LYS A 306 2.85 14.77 23.31
N VAL A 307 3.30 15.42 24.37
CA VAL A 307 4.33 14.90 25.26
C VAL A 307 3.64 14.23 26.45
N ASP A 308 4.06 13.02 26.77
CA ASP A 308 3.60 12.26 27.92
C ASP A 308 4.81 11.56 28.56
N GLY A 309 5.18 12.01 29.75
CA GLY A 309 6.40 11.58 30.44
C GLY A 309 7.67 11.90 29.65
N ASP A 310 8.43 10.85 29.33
CA ASP A 310 9.68 10.84 28.57
C ASP A 310 9.48 10.61 27.07
N LYS A 311 8.23 10.69 26.58
CA LYS A 311 7.89 10.41 25.19
C LYS A 311 7.15 11.55 24.53
N LEU A 312 7.50 11.80 23.27
CA LEU A 312 6.69 12.58 22.34
C LEU A 312 5.97 11.62 21.39
N PHE A 313 4.64 11.71 21.36
CA PHE A 313 3.79 10.97 20.45
C PHE A 313 3.29 11.91 19.36
N ILE A 314 3.50 11.53 18.11
CA ILE A 314 3.00 12.24 16.93
C ILE A 314 2.19 11.26 16.10
N THR A 315 1.01 11.67 15.66
CA THR A 315 0.19 10.89 14.73
C THR A 315 -0.14 11.74 13.52
N THR A 316 -0.05 11.20 12.32
CA THR A 316 -0.61 11.81 11.12
C THR A 316 -1.55 10.86 10.41
N ARG A 317 -2.60 11.40 9.81
CA ARG A 317 -3.56 10.67 8.98
C ARG A 317 -3.93 11.51 7.77
N LYS A 318 -3.55 11.03 6.60
CA LYS A 318 -3.84 11.63 5.30
C LYS A 318 -4.81 10.74 4.53
N LEU A 319 -5.91 11.32 4.05
CA LEU A 319 -6.91 10.60 3.29
C LEU A 319 -7.02 11.19 1.88
N TYR A 320 -6.96 10.32 0.88
CA TYR A 320 -7.48 10.58 -0.46
C TYR A 320 -8.81 9.86 -0.58
N LYS A 321 -9.92 10.58 -0.41
CA LYS A 321 -11.25 9.97 -0.23
C LYS A 321 -11.87 9.44 -1.51
N LYS A 322 -11.41 9.91 -2.66
CA LYS A 322 -11.93 9.58 -3.98
C LYS A 322 -10.78 9.25 -4.92
N SER A 323 -11.02 8.34 -5.86
CA SER A 323 -10.11 8.06 -6.98
C SER A 323 -10.30 9.04 -8.15
N PHE A 324 -11.40 9.80 -8.16
CA PHE A 324 -11.71 10.76 -9.21
C PHE A 324 -12.47 11.97 -8.65
N ASP A 325 -12.09 13.17 -9.07
CA ASP A 325 -12.82 14.41 -8.83
C ASP A 325 -12.73 15.33 -10.06
N LYS A 326 -13.72 16.22 -10.19
CA LYS A 326 -13.68 17.27 -11.21
C LYS A 326 -12.62 18.31 -10.90
N LYS A 327 -12.03 18.92 -11.93
CA LYS A 327 -10.96 19.93 -11.77
C LYS A 327 -11.35 21.10 -10.86
N GLU A 328 -12.64 21.44 -10.79
CA GLU A 328 -13.20 22.49 -9.95
C GLU A 328 -13.00 22.20 -8.45
N LEU A 329 -12.81 20.93 -8.06
CA LEU A 329 -12.53 20.51 -6.69
C LEU A 329 -11.05 20.51 -6.34
N TRP A 330 -10.16 20.95 -7.24
CA TRP A 330 -8.73 21.08 -6.95
C TRP A 330 -8.40 21.91 -5.70
N PRO A 331 -9.12 23.01 -5.36
CA PRO A 331 -8.92 23.71 -4.10
C PRO A 331 -9.02 22.82 -2.85
N ASN A 332 -9.86 21.78 -2.89
CA ASN A 332 -9.95 20.81 -1.79
C ASN A 332 -8.65 20.01 -1.63
N TYR A 333 -7.96 19.69 -2.72
CA TYR A 333 -6.68 18.97 -2.68
C TYR A 333 -5.57 19.86 -2.17
N ILE A 334 -5.47 21.09 -2.68
CA ILE A 334 -4.50 22.10 -2.18
C ILE A 334 -4.62 22.23 -0.67
N ALA A 335 -5.86 22.34 -0.16
CA ALA A 335 -6.13 22.56 1.26
C ALA A 335 -5.53 21.51 2.21
N PHE A 336 -5.36 20.25 1.79
CA PHE A 336 -4.71 19.23 2.61
C PHE A 336 -3.30 18.84 2.15
N LEU A 337 -2.95 19.08 0.87
CA LEU A 337 -1.60 18.82 0.35
C LEU A 337 -0.59 19.85 0.88
N GLU A 338 -0.95 21.14 0.93
CA GLU A 338 -0.04 22.16 1.44
C GLU A 338 0.28 21.98 2.92
N PRO A 339 -0.69 21.73 3.84
CA PRO A 339 -0.36 21.47 5.22
C PRO A 339 0.42 20.17 5.43
N ALA A 340 0.15 19.12 4.64
CA ALA A 340 0.96 17.90 4.67
C ALA A 340 2.41 18.19 4.26
N TYR A 341 2.62 18.95 3.19
CA TYR A 341 3.95 19.39 2.78
C TYR A 341 4.62 20.26 3.85
N LYS A 342 3.93 21.26 4.40
CA LYS A 342 4.45 22.09 5.50
C LYS A 342 4.85 21.22 6.70
N PHE A 343 3.99 20.27 7.09
CA PHE A 343 4.27 19.31 8.16
C PHE A 343 5.57 18.53 7.89
N SER A 344 5.79 18.06 6.65
CA SER A 344 7.01 17.32 6.29
C SER A 344 8.31 18.12 6.50
N GLN A 345 8.21 19.46 6.56
CA GLN A 345 9.35 20.36 6.80
C GLN A 345 9.50 20.76 8.28
N THR A 346 8.59 20.31 9.15
CA THR A 346 8.61 20.69 10.57
C THR A 346 9.79 20.09 11.30
N LYS A 347 10.26 20.86 12.29
CA LYS A 347 11.37 20.50 13.16
C LYS A 347 10.95 20.68 14.61
N ILE A 348 11.45 19.82 15.47
CA ILE A 348 11.34 19.98 16.92
C ILE A 348 12.71 20.31 17.50
N VAL A 349 12.71 20.93 18.68
CA VAL A 349 13.94 21.26 19.41
C VAL A 349 14.00 20.43 20.67
N LEU A 350 15.05 19.61 20.81
CA LEU A 350 15.42 19.03 22.09
C LEU A 350 16.21 20.08 22.87
N ARG A 351 15.55 20.75 23.80
CA ARG A 351 16.15 21.75 24.67
C ARG A 351 16.75 21.09 25.90
N LYS A 352 18.02 21.39 26.19
CA LYS A 352 18.66 20.92 27.41
C LYS A 352 18.00 21.59 28.62
N LYS A 353 17.67 20.79 29.64
CA LYS A 353 17.10 21.26 30.91
C LYS A 353 18.04 22.21 31.65
#